data_AF-E6XH69-F1
#
_entry.id   AF-E6XH69-F1
#
_cell.length_a   1.000
_cell.length_b   1.000
_cell.length_c   1.000
_cell.angle_alpha   90.00
_cell.angle_beta   90.00
_cell.angle_gamma   90.00
#
_symmetry.space_group_name_H-M   'P 1'
#
loop_
_entity.id
_entity.type
_entity.pdbx_description
1 polymer ?
#
loop_
_entity_poly.entity_id
_entity_poly.type
_entity_poly.pdbx_seq_one_letter_code
_entity_poly.pdbx_strand_id
1 'polypeptide(L)'
;MANIVKSLGLFILVCSASSMAQVSHVSINNMMFELGTYPKMRLNVITDNQDITRLEFVLRQSSGEEKLMAQELNRFLVLLTGVEDVKDPKAQLVVREYRVDRWYEVKKIPLFVEPSAVASHTTSVDSTKISQGVKSAELSSEVRLNKVDIVATEAKSLPAVSSSNLTPITKSMGSESIVTTGFIFSKDEPDQETGNAPKMMPTKECLLNYDSSETLWRVANRYANEWNVSVYGAMLAIYDANPKAFAKNKISALRGDAALYCPSTDLLAQYPDAKEAKAIFEAKQAGK
;
A
#
# COMPACT_ATOMS: atom_id res chain seq x y z
N MET A 1 59.67 54.18 -25.76
CA MET A 1 58.19 54.17 -25.71
C MET A 1 57.75 52.72 -25.94
N ALA A 2 57.62 51.91 -24.91
CA ALA A 2 56.43 51.67 -24.07
C ALA A 2 55.89 50.25 -24.37
N ASN A 3 56.20 49.34 -23.46
CA ASN A 3 55.74 47.95 -23.44
C ASN A 3 54.29 47.88 -22.94
N ILE A 4 53.41 47.12 -23.61
CA ILE A 4 52.10 46.75 -23.04
C ILE A 4 51.91 45.25 -23.19
N VAL A 5 52.24 44.56 -22.10
CA VAL A 5 51.88 43.17 -21.84
C VAL A 5 50.38 43.13 -21.57
N LYS A 6 49.60 42.54 -22.47
CA LYS A 6 48.16 42.30 -22.24
C LYS A 6 48.00 41.06 -21.38
N SER A 7 47.79 41.30 -20.10
CA SER A 7 47.38 40.32 -19.09
C SER A 7 46.05 39.69 -19.51
N LEU A 8 46.08 38.41 -19.88
CA LEU A 8 44.89 37.59 -20.11
C LEU A 8 44.49 36.99 -18.76
N GLY A 9 43.64 37.72 -18.03
CA GLY A 9 43.09 37.27 -16.76
C GLY A 9 42.19 36.05 -16.97
N LEU A 10 42.63 34.91 -16.47
CA LEU A 10 41.86 33.68 -16.36
C LEU A 10 40.75 33.89 -15.31
N PHE A 11 39.54 34.18 -15.77
CA PHE A 11 38.35 34.30 -14.91
C PHE A 11 37.88 32.88 -14.56
N ILE A 12 38.38 32.33 -13.45
CA ILE A 12 37.92 31.06 -12.89
C ILE A 12 36.51 31.30 -12.34
N LEU A 13 35.51 30.94 -13.13
CA LEU A 13 34.10 30.91 -12.73
C LEU A 13 33.94 29.80 -11.67
N VAL A 14 33.96 30.20 -10.40
CA VAL A 14 33.67 29.32 -9.27
C VAL A 14 32.19 28.94 -9.34
N CYS A 15 31.89 27.81 -9.99
CA CYS A 15 30.60 27.16 -9.91
C CYS A 15 30.40 26.62 -8.49
N SER A 16 29.83 27.44 -7.62
CA SER A 16 29.31 26.98 -6.32
C SER A 16 28.15 26.04 -6.58
N ALA A 17 28.41 24.74 -6.55
CA ALA A 17 27.37 23.72 -6.58
C ALA A 17 26.60 23.79 -5.26
N SER A 18 25.41 24.39 -5.29
CA SER A 18 24.47 24.34 -4.17
C SER A 18 23.99 22.91 -3.99
N SER A 19 24.59 22.18 -3.05
CA SER A 19 24.07 20.89 -2.59
C SER A 19 22.75 21.14 -1.85
N MET A 20 21.62 21.19 -2.57
CA MET A 20 20.29 21.26 -1.98
C MET A 20 19.92 19.86 -1.47
N ALA A 21 20.13 19.61 -0.18
CA ALA A 21 19.86 18.32 0.43
C ALA A 21 18.35 18.14 0.71
N GLN A 22 17.64 17.75 -0.36
CA GLN A 22 16.25 17.35 -0.42
C GLN A 22 16.03 15.93 0.18
N VAL A 23 15.00 15.76 1.02
CA VAL A 23 14.73 14.63 1.94
C VAL A 23 15.93 14.24 2.80
N SER A 24 15.90 14.64 4.07
CA SER A 24 17.04 14.45 4.96
C SER A 24 17.16 13.04 5.51
N HIS A 25 16.04 12.37 5.82
CA HIS A 25 16.09 11.02 6.38
C HIS A 25 14.79 10.24 6.19
N VAL A 26 14.91 8.97 5.77
CA VAL A 26 13.80 8.01 5.80
C VAL A 26 14.30 6.68 6.33
N SER A 27 13.63 6.15 7.36
CA SER A 27 13.89 4.82 7.89
C SER A 27 12.61 4.10 8.31
N ILE A 28 12.66 2.76 8.26
CA ILE A 28 11.60 1.92 8.79
C ILE A 28 11.69 1.96 10.32
N ASN A 29 10.60 2.36 10.97
CA ASN A 29 10.46 2.33 12.42
C ASN A 29 9.96 0.97 12.91
N ASN A 30 8.90 0.46 12.28
CA ASN A 30 8.35 -0.85 12.63
C ASN A 30 7.72 -1.54 11.41
N MET A 31 8.05 -2.81 11.20
CA MET A 31 7.39 -3.67 10.22
C MET A 31 6.24 -4.40 10.91
N MET A 32 5.03 -4.27 10.38
CA MET A 32 3.81 -4.84 10.95
C MET A 32 3.17 -5.83 9.97
N PHE A 33 4.00 -6.57 9.23
CA PHE A 33 3.60 -7.60 8.28
C PHE A 33 4.73 -8.59 8.06
N GLU A 34 4.38 -9.77 7.54
CA GLU A 34 5.30 -10.85 7.20
C GLU A 34 5.19 -11.19 5.72
N LEU A 35 6.10 -12.04 5.25
CA LEU A 35 6.11 -12.53 3.87
C LEU A 35 4.82 -13.33 3.60
N GLY A 36 4.17 -13.04 2.47
CA GLY A 36 2.88 -13.60 2.11
C GLY A 36 1.68 -12.81 2.64
N THR A 37 1.89 -11.69 3.33
CA THR A 37 0.84 -10.77 3.76
C THR A 37 1.01 -9.39 3.16
N TYR A 38 -0.05 -8.58 3.18
CA TYR A 38 -0.03 -7.21 2.68
C TYR A 38 0.90 -6.31 3.52
N PRO A 39 1.60 -5.36 2.90
CA PRO A 39 2.56 -4.53 3.59
C PRO A 39 1.85 -3.55 4.53
N LYS A 40 2.28 -3.53 5.80
CA LYS A 40 1.87 -2.52 6.78
C LYS A 40 3.08 -2.14 7.63
N MET A 41 3.51 -0.89 7.61
CA MET A 41 4.74 -0.49 8.31
C MET A 41 4.71 0.98 8.72
N ARG A 42 5.41 1.31 9.82
CA ARG A 42 5.64 2.69 10.25
C ARG A 42 7.01 3.16 9.82
N LEU A 43 7.09 4.38 9.30
CA LEU A 43 8.33 5.01 8.85
C LEU A 43 8.57 6.29 9.62
N ASN A 44 9.84 6.51 9.96
CA ASN A 44 10.34 7.82 10.33
C ASN A 44 10.73 8.56 9.05
N VAL A 45 10.10 9.70 8.80
CA VAL A 45 10.31 10.53 7.62
C VAL A 45 10.65 11.94 8.07
N ILE A 46 11.79 12.45 7.61
CA ILE A 46 12.23 13.82 7.81
C ILE A 46 12.49 14.42 6.43
N THR A 47 11.70 15.42 6.07
CA THR A 47 11.85 16.19 4.82
C THR A 47 12.12 17.65 5.13
N ASP A 48 12.66 18.35 4.14
CA ASP A 48 12.76 19.80 4.21
C ASP A 48 11.34 20.38 4.24
N ASN A 49 11.10 21.33 5.15
CA ASN A 49 9.80 21.94 5.39
C ASN A 49 8.67 20.97 5.81
N GLN A 50 8.97 19.70 6.09
CA GLN A 50 8.00 18.69 6.54
C GLN A 50 6.86 18.42 5.57
N ASP A 51 7.09 18.70 4.28
CA ASP A 51 6.13 18.41 3.23
C ASP A 51 6.32 16.98 2.73
N ILE A 52 5.41 16.09 3.15
CA ILE A 52 5.36 14.70 2.69
C ILE A 52 4.52 14.54 1.41
N THR A 53 3.75 15.55 1.00
CA THR A 53 2.92 15.46 -0.22
C THR A 53 3.77 15.32 -1.49
N ARG A 54 5.04 15.73 -1.39
CA ARG A 54 6.06 15.56 -2.42
C ARG A 54 6.69 14.17 -2.42
N LEU A 55 6.33 13.30 -1.49
CA LEU A 55 6.85 11.94 -1.40
C LEU A 55 5.86 10.91 -1.94
N GLU A 56 6.43 9.89 -2.58
CA GLU A 56 5.73 8.69 -2.99
C GLU A 56 6.46 7.47 -2.44
N PHE A 57 5.70 6.56 -1.85
CA PHE A 57 6.20 5.33 -1.28
C PHE A 57 5.73 4.17 -2.15
N VAL A 58 6.67 3.41 -2.68
CA VAL A 58 6.41 2.32 -3.62
C VAL A 58 7.03 1.05 -3.08
N LEU A 59 6.24 -0.01 -2.97
CA LEU A 59 6.74 -1.35 -2.78
C LEU A 59 7.16 -1.90 -4.15
N ARG A 60 8.44 -2.26 -4.29
CA ARG A 60 8.98 -2.91 -5.49
C ARG A 60 9.25 -4.38 -5.18
N GLN A 61 8.60 -5.27 -5.90
CA GLN A 61 8.78 -6.71 -5.85
C GLN A 61 8.91 -7.29 -7.28
N SER A 62 9.25 -8.57 -7.40
CA SER A 62 9.40 -9.23 -8.70
C SER A 62 8.12 -9.25 -9.55
N SER A 63 6.93 -9.22 -8.93
CA SER A 63 5.65 -9.13 -9.65
C SER A 63 5.33 -7.73 -10.17
N GLY A 64 5.96 -6.67 -9.63
CA GLY A 64 5.67 -5.30 -10.02
C GLY A 64 5.95 -4.26 -8.95
N GLU A 65 5.45 -3.05 -9.20
CA GLU A 65 5.52 -1.92 -8.28
C GLU A 65 4.13 -1.55 -7.78
N GLU A 66 3.96 -1.45 -6.47
CA GLU A 66 2.72 -1.05 -5.82
C GLU A 66 2.93 0.30 -5.10
N LYS A 67 2.10 1.30 -5.41
CA LYS A 67 2.07 2.55 -4.64
C LYS A 67 1.36 2.32 -3.31
N LEU A 68 2.07 2.58 -2.22
CA LEU A 68 1.54 2.42 -0.87
C LEU A 68 0.73 3.65 -0.46
N MET A 69 -0.36 3.42 0.26
CA MET A 69 -1.06 4.49 0.96
C MET A 69 -0.19 5.01 2.10
N ALA A 70 -0.06 6.33 2.20
CA ALA A 70 0.64 6.99 3.28
C ALA A 70 -0.36 7.75 4.17
N GLN A 71 -0.42 7.38 5.44
CA GLN A 71 -1.19 8.10 6.45
C GLN A 71 -0.21 8.75 7.44
N GLU A 72 -0.24 10.08 7.50
CA GLU A 72 0.51 10.83 8.50
C GLU A 72 -0.07 10.58 9.90
N LEU A 73 0.77 10.06 10.81
CA LEU A 73 0.44 9.92 12.23
C LEU A 73 0.87 11.16 13.01
N ASN A 74 2.03 11.71 12.65
CA ASN A 74 2.52 13.00 13.09
C ASN A 74 3.56 13.53 12.08
N ARG A 75 4.16 14.70 12.37
CA ARG A 75 5.13 15.38 11.50
C ARG A 75 6.38 14.58 11.10
N PHE A 76 6.65 13.44 11.75
CA PHE A 76 7.80 12.59 11.48
C PHE A 76 7.43 11.12 11.24
N LEU A 77 6.20 10.72 11.52
CA LEU A 77 5.80 9.33 11.56
C LEU A 77 4.66 9.08 10.58
N VAL A 78 4.89 8.13 9.68
CA VAL A 78 3.97 7.80 8.59
C VAL A 78 3.64 6.32 8.68
N LEU A 79 2.36 5.99 8.63
CA LEU A 79 1.89 4.62 8.45
C LEU A 79 1.75 4.37 6.95
N LEU A 80 2.49 3.41 6.44
CA LEU A 80 2.32 2.89 5.09
C LEU A 80 1.45 1.64 5.10
N THR A 81 0.56 1.52 4.12
CA THR A 81 -0.26 0.33 3.92
C THR A 81 -0.45 0.06 2.44
N GLY A 82 -0.26 -1.20 2.03
CA GLY A 82 -0.59 -1.68 0.69
C GLY A 82 -1.70 -2.72 0.70
N VAL A 83 -1.98 -3.27 -0.46
CA VAL A 83 -3.05 -4.21 -0.74
C VAL A 83 -2.57 -5.52 -1.34
N GLU A 84 -1.43 -5.52 -2.01
CA GLU A 84 -0.87 -6.75 -2.56
C GLU A 84 -0.05 -7.49 -1.51
N ASP A 85 -0.22 -8.80 -1.43
CA ASP A 85 0.61 -9.61 -0.54
C ASP A 85 2.07 -9.60 -1.02
N VAL A 86 2.98 -9.37 -0.08
CA VAL A 86 4.42 -9.33 -0.37
C VAL A 86 4.97 -10.75 -0.44
N LYS A 87 5.08 -11.29 -1.64
CA LYS A 87 5.52 -12.66 -1.88
C LYS A 87 7.02 -12.78 -2.16
N ASP A 88 7.69 -11.64 -2.36
CA ASP A 88 9.09 -11.59 -2.73
C ASP A 88 9.99 -11.30 -1.50
N PRO A 89 10.90 -12.21 -1.11
CA PRO A 89 11.87 -11.95 -0.03
C PRO A 89 12.84 -10.82 -0.36
N LYS A 90 13.00 -10.46 -1.64
CA LYS A 90 13.86 -9.35 -2.09
C LYS A 90 13.10 -8.05 -2.26
N ALA A 91 11.85 -7.99 -1.80
CA ALA A 91 11.03 -6.78 -1.89
C ALA A 91 11.73 -5.59 -1.21
N GLN A 92 11.59 -4.42 -1.84
CA GLN A 92 12.18 -3.18 -1.38
C GLN A 92 11.11 -2.10 -1.27
N LEU A 93 11.18 -1.32 -0.21
CA LEU A 93 10.52 -0.03 -0.15
C LEU A 93 11.37 0.99 -0.90
N VAL A 94 10.76 1.63 -1.88
CA VAL A 94 11.33 2.67 -2.71
C VAL A 94 10.64 3.98 -2.34
N VAL A 95 11.43 4.98 -1.97
CA VAL A 95 10.94 6.33 -1.67
C VAL A 95 11.32 7.22 -2.84
N ARG A 96 10.33 7.93 -3.37
CA ARG A 96 10.49 8.91 -4.45
C ARG A 96 10.10 10.29 -3.96
N GLU A 97 10.77 11.31 -4.47
CA GLU A 97 10.42 12.71 -4.23
C GLU A 97 10.16 13.44 -5.55
N TYR A 98 9.09 14.21 -5.61
CA TYR A 98 8.77 15.06 -6.74
C TYR A 98 9.60 16.35 -6.70
N ARG A 99 10.42 16.56 -7.73
CA ARG A 99 11.29 17.73 -7.91
C ARG A 99 11.27 18.13 -9.38
N VAL A 100 11.16 19.41 -9.69
CA VAL A 100 11.31 19.95 -11.06
C VAL A 100 10.57 19.09 -12.11
N ASP A 101 9.26 18.98 -11.93
CA ASP A 101 8.33 18.25 -12.81
C ASP A 101 8.60 16.76 -13.05
N ARG A 102 9.37 16.10 -12.17
CA ARG A 102 9.57 14.65 -12.23
C ARG A 102 9.81 14.02 -10.86
N TRP A 103 9.57 12.72 -10.79
CA TRP A 103 9.87 11.90 -9.61
C TRP A 103 11.33 11.44 -9.62
N TYR A 104 12.00 11.56 -8.48
CA TYR A 104 13.35 11.05 -8.26
C TYR A 104 13.35 10.01 -7.17
N GLU A 105 14.07 8.91 -7.40
CA GLU A 105 14.25 7.89 -6.37
C GLU A 105 15.31 8.35 -5.36
N VAL A 106 14.89 8.55 -4.11
CA VAL A 106 15.75 9.09 -3.04
C VAL A 106 16.25 8.02 -2.09
N LYS A 107 15.52 6.90 -1.94
CA LYS A 107 15.91 5.80 -1.04
C LYS A 107 15.36 4.46 -1.51
N LYS A 108 16.19 3.42 -1.37
CA LYS A 108 15.79 2.00 -1.43
C LYS A 108 16.05 1.38 -0.07
N ILE A 109 15.06 0.69 0.51
CA ILE A 109 15.18 0.02 1.80
C ILE A 109 14.71 -1.44 1.61
N PRO A 110 15.59 -2.43 1.80
CA PRO A 110 15.16 -3.83 1.76
C PRO A 110 14.18 -4.11 2.90
N LEU A 111 13.11 -4.83 2.62
CA LEU A 111 12.09 -5.16 3.62
C LEU A 111 12.45 -6.40 4.42
N PHE A 112 13.17 -7.34 3.80
CA PHE A 112 13.64 -8.55 4.46
C PHE A 112 15.16 -8.66 4.35
N VAL A 113 15.77 -9.14 5.41
CA VAL A 113 17.22 -9.34 5.49
C VAL A 113 17.53 -10.67 4.84
N GLU A 114 18.40 -10.68 3.84
CA GLU A 114 18.99 -11.90 3.31
C GLU A 114 19.74 -12.61 4.45
N PRO A 115 19.59 -13.94 4.65
CA PRO A 115 20.20 -14.68 5.75
C PRO A 115 21.75 -14.67 5.77
N SER A 116 22.40 -13.94 4.85
CA SER A 116 23.85 -13.84 4.74
C SER A 116 24.45 -12.50 5.23
N ALA A 117 23.64 -11.56 5.75
CA ALA A 117 24.11 -10.22 6.17
C ALA A 117 23.98 -9.93 7.68
N VAL A 118 24.04 -10.95 8.53
CA VAL A 118 24.14 -10.79 10.00
C VAL A 118 25.60 -10.51 10.40
N ALA A 119 26.16 -9.42 9.88
CA ALA A 119 27.41 -8.84 10.36
C ALA A 119 27.57 -7.46 9.73
N SER A 120 26.96 -6.43 10.34
CA SER A 120 27.45 -5.04 10.37
C SER A 120 26.36 -4.06 10.84
N HIS A 121 25.77 -4.28 12.02
CA HIS A 121 25.15 -3.19 12.80
C HIS A 121 25.25 -3.52 14.29
N THR A 122 26.48 -3.62 14.78
CA THR A 122 26.79 -3.37 16.19
C THR A 122 27.80 -2.24 16.21
N THR A 123 27.29 -1.07 16.57
CA THR A 123 28.03 0.14 16.89
C THR A 123 29.14 -0.15 17.89
N SER A 124 30.38 -0.19 17.41
CA SER A 124 31.57 -0.03 18.21
C SER A 124 31.68 1.44 18.62
N VAL A 125 31.36 1.74 19.88
CA VAL A 125 31.73 3.00 20.51
C VAL A 125 33.21 2.89 20.87
N ASP A 126 34.05 3.43 19.98
CA ASP A 126 35.44 3.76 20.30
C ASP A 126 35.43 5.08 21.08
N SER A 127 35.71 4.99 22.38
CA SER A 127 35.98 6.14 23.24
C SER A 127 37.30 5.88 23.93
N THR A 128 38.40 6.27 23.27
CA THR A 128 39.72 6.27 23.89
C THR A 128 40.05 7.68 24.40
N LYS A 129 40.20 7.77 25.74
CA LYS A 129 41.15 8.62 26.50
C LYS A 129 40.66 9.94 27.11
N ILE A 130 40.40 9.91 28.43
CA ILE A 130 40.91 10.91 29.38
C ILE A 130 41.48 10.18 30.61
N SER A 131 42.71 10.53 30.97
CA SER A 131 43.45 10.04 32.13
C SER A 131 43.10 10.81 33.40
N GLN A 132 43.04 10.13 34.54
CA GLN A 132 43.82 10.33 35.78
C GLN A 132 43.03 9.78 36.97
N GLY A 133 43.73 8.99 37.80
CA GLY A 133 43.12 8.13 38.81
C GLY A 133 42.91 8.78 40.17
N VAL A 134 42.12 8.10 41.00
CA VAL A 134 42.22 8.06 42.47
C VAL A 134 41.73 6.67 42.93
N LYS A 135 42.37 6.18 44.00
CA LYS A 135 42.23 4.90 44.69
C LYS A 135 40.86 4.63 45.34
N SER A 136 40.64 3.32 45.57
CA SER A 136 40.08 2.66 46.77
C SER A 136 38.65 2.11 46.74
N ALA A 137 38.59 0.87 47.30
CA ALA A 137 37.51 0.17 47.98
C ALA A 137 36.53 -0.69 47.17
N GLU A 138 36.92 -1.94 46.96
CA GLU A 138 36.29 -3.15 47.54
C GLU A 138 34.77 -3.11 47.82
N LEU A 139 34.01 -3.93 47.07
CA LEU A 139 33.05 -4.87 47.68
C LEU A 139 32.71 -6.00 46.69
N SER A 140 33.08 -7.21 47.10
CA SER A 140 32.81 -8.49 46.46
C SER A 140 31.34 -8.88 46.53
N SER A 141 30.79 -9.42 45.45
CA SER A 141 29.66 -10.36 45.48
C SER A 141 29.70 -11.26 44.24
N GLU A 142 30.08 -12.51 44.46
CA GLU A 142 30.02 -13.61 43.50
C GLU A 142 28.58 -13.91 43.08
N VAL A 143 28.33 -14.08 41.78
CA VAL A 143 27.29 -15.02 41.30
C VAL A 143 27.83 -15.78 40.10
N ARG A 144 27.72 -17.11 40.23
CA ARG A 144 28.32 -18.17 39.44
C ARG A 144 27.79 -18.27 38.01
N LEU A 145 28.70 -18.72 37.13
CA LEU A 145 28.44 -19.47 35.92
C LEU A 145 27.38 -20.56 36.16
N ASN A 146 26.48 -20.76 35.20
CA ASN A 146 26.07 -22.11 34.81
C ASN A 146 25.99 -22.21 33.28
N LYS A 147 26.64 -23.26 32.78
CA LYS A 147 26.87 -23.63 31.39
C LYS A 147 25.86 -24.73 31.03
N VAL A 148 25.23 -24.54 29.87
CA VAL A 148 24.80 -25.49 28.82
C VAL A 148 24.28 -26.86 29.26
N ASP A 149 23.10 -27.23 28.74
CA ASP A 149 22.95 -28.53 28.05
C ASP A 149 21.89 -28.46 26.94
N ILE A 150 22.34 -28.79 25.74
CA ILE A 150 21.54 -29.09 24.54
C ILE A 150 21.30 -30.59 24.57
N VAL A 151 20.03 -31.02 24.49
CA VAL A 151 19.67 -32.41 24.20
C VAL A 151 18.68 -32.41 23.05
N ALA A 152 19.09 -33.06 21.96
CA ALA A 152 18.25 -33.49 20.86
C ALA A 152 17.63 -34.85 21.20
N THR A 153 16.35 -35.09 20.85
CA THR A 153 15.84 -36.45 20.61
C THR A 153 14.62 -36.46 19.67
N GLU A 154 14.87 -36.95 18.47
CA GLU A 154 14.10 -37.84 17.57
C GLU A 154 12.56 -38.02 17.62
N ALA A 155 11.97 -37.78 16.43
CA ALA A 155 11.07 -38.62 15.60
C ALA A 155 9.84 -39.38 16.16
N LYS A 156 8.68 -39.20 15.51
CA LYS A 156 7.77 -40.32 15.14
C LYS A 156 6.71 -40.01 14.05
N SER A 157 6.90 -40.64 12.89
CA SER A 157 5.96 -41.29 11.94
C SER A 157 4.65 -40.64 11.41
N LEU A 158 4.53 -40.70 10.08
CA LEU A 158 3.33 -40.72 9.21
C LEU A 158 2.35 -41.86 9.56
N PRO A 159 1.12 -41.85 8.98
CA PRO A 159 0.92 -42.62 7.74
C PRO A 159 0.10 -41.91 6.65
N ALA A 160 0.33 -42.37 5.42
CA ALA A 160 -0.36 -42.03 4.18
C ALA A 160 -1.47 -43.04 3.85
N VAL A 161 -2.51 -42.62 3.13
CA VAL A 161 -3.43 -43.44 2.29
C VAL A 161 -3.92 -42.47 1.17
N SER A 162 -3.45 -42.55 -0.08
CA SER A 162 -3.92 -43.35 -1.25
C SER A 162 -5.45 -43.26 -1.49
N SER A 163 -6.08 -43.17 -2.66
CA SER A 163 -5.75 -43.00 -4.08
C SER A 163 -7.11 -42.94 -4.83
N SER A 164 -7.13 -42.44 -6.08
CA SER A 164 -8.05 -42.80 -7.20
C SER A 164 -9.54 -42.37 -7.11
N ASN A 165 -10.30 -42.02 -8.16
CA ASN A 165 -10.15 -42.16 -9.61
C ASN A 165 -11.13 -41.24 -10.38
N LEU A 166 -10.86 -41.14 -11.68
CA LEU A 166 -11.56 -40.43 -12.77
C LEU A 166 -13.02 -40.85 -13.03
N THR A 167 -13.81 -39.94 -13.61
CA THR A 167 -14.57 -40.18 -14.87
C THR A 167 -15.22 -38.90 -15.43
N PRO A 168 -15.11 -38.65 -16.76
CA PRO A 168 -15.97 -37.76 -17.52
C PRO A 168 -16.96 -38.56 -18.39
N ILE A 169 -18.21 -38.11 -18.51
CA ILE A 169 -19.22 -38.63 -19.46
C ILE A 169 -19.96 -37.41 -20.05
N THR A 170 -19.66 -36.98 -21.28
CA THR A 170 -20.23 -37.37 -22.60
C THR A 170 -21.48 -36.59 -23.02
N LYS A 171 -21.29 -35.82 -24.10
CA LYS A 171 -22.18 -35.37 -25.20
C LYS A 171 -23.67 -35.76 -25.18
N SER A 172 -24.53 -34.83 -25.60
CA SER A 172 -25.49 -35.09 -26.69
C SER A 172 -25.91 -33.82 -27.44
N MET A 173 -25.85 -33.91 -28.77
CA MET A 173 -26.48 -33.04 -29.78
C MET A 173 -27.96 -33.40 -29.96
N GLY A 174 -28.72 -32.46 -30.54
CA GLY A 174 -30.07 -32.60 -31.09
C GLY A 174 -30.73 -31.21 -31.06
N SER A 175 -30.71 -30.36 -32.09
CA SER A 175 -31.29 -30.48 -33.44
C SER A 175 -32.73 -30.98 -33.44
N GLU A 176 -33.68 -30.05 -33.28
CA GLU A 176 -34.96 -30.10 -33.98
C GLU A 176 -35.35 -28.69 -34.44
N SER A 177 -35.47 -28.54 -35.76
CA SER A 177 -36.11 -27.43 -36.45
C SER A 177 -37.56 -27.81 -36.68
N ILE A 178 -38.51 -26.97 -36.27
CA ILE A 178 -39.87 -26.98 -36.82
C ILE A 178 -40.24 -25.54 -37.15
N VAL A 179 -40.42 -25.31 -38.45
CA VAL A 179 -41.10 -24.18 -39.06
C VAL A 179 -42.58 -24.28 -38.73
N THR A 180 -43.22 -23.22 -38.23
CA THR A 180 -44.63 -22.93 -38.55
C THR A 180 -44.92 -21.43 -38.42
N THR A 181 -45.41 -20.94 -39.55
CA THR A 181 -45.95 -19.65 -39.95
C THR A 181 -47.01 -19.07 -39.00
N GLY A 182 -47.05 -17.75 -38.86
CA GLY A 182 -48.18 -17.07 -38.21
C GLY A 182 -48.05 -15.56 -38.05
N PHE A 183 -48.02 -14.82 -39.17
CA PHE A 183 -48.29 -13.38 -39.20
C PHE A 183 -49.79 -13.14 -38.99
N ILE A 184 -50.18 -12.37 -37.96
CA ILE A 184 -51.41 -11.55 -37.98
C ILE A 184 -51.08 -10.17 -37.39
N PHE A 185 -51.53 -9.16 -38.13
CA PHE A 185 -51.41 -7.73 -37.88
C PHE A 185 -52.76 -7.18 -37.40
N SER A 186 -52.72 -6.03 -36.70
CA SER A 186 -53.81 -5.08 -36.37
C SER A 186 -54.34 -5.16 -34.92
N LYS A 187 -54.73 -4.08 -34.23
CA LYS A 187 -54.62 -2.61 -34.39
C LYS A 187 -55.38 -1.96 -33.19
N ASP A 188 -54.89 -0.81 -32.71
CA ASP A 188 -55.52 0.28 -31.91
C ASP A 188 -55.96 0.10 -30.42
N GLU A 189 -55.33 0.97 -29.58
CA GLU A 189 -55.68 1.76 -28.36
C GLU A 189 -57.10 1.75 -27.71
N PRO A 190 -57.33 2.29 -26.47
CA PRO A 190 -56.44 3.07 -25.57
C PRO A 190 -56.52 2.85 -24.03
N ASP A 191 -55.66 3.63 -23.34
CA ASP A 191 -55.68 4.12 -21.94
C ASP A 191 -55.36 3.18 -20.76
N GLN A 192 -54.18 3.37 -20.14
CA GLN A 192 -54.05 4.06 -18.84
C GLN A 192 -52.59 4.09 -18.32
N GLU A 193 -52.25 5.21 -17.70
CA GLU A 193 -51.02 5.52 -16.98
C GLU A 193 -50.48 4.37 -16.12
N THR A 194 -49.19 4.07 -16.24
CA THR A 194 -48.33 3.84 -15.07
C THR A 194 -46.88 4.07 -15.48
N GLY A 195 -46.20 4.97 -14.77
CA GLY A 195 -44.79 5.28 -14.98
C GLY A 195 -43.92 4.05 -14.73
N ASN A 196 -43.23 3.60 -15.78
CA ASN A 196 -42.16 2.62 -15.66
C ASN A 196 -40.89 3.33 -15.18
N ALA A 197 -40.86 3.62 -13.87
CA ALA A 197 -39.59 3.68 -13.16
C ALA A 197 -38.92 2.30 -13.29
N PRO A 198 -37.62 2.21 -13.65
CA PRO A 198 -36.93 0.94 -13.64
C PRO A 198 -36.98 0.34 -12.23
N LYS A 199 -37.54 -0.86 -12.21
CA LYS A 199 -37.85 -1.72 -11.08
C LYS A 199 -36.71 -1.78 -10.07
N MET A 200 -36.91 -1.10 -8.94
CA MET A 200 -36.12 -1.21 -7.72
C MET A 200 -36.10 -2.68 -7.28
N MET A 201 -34.95 -3.35 -7.42
CA MET A 201 -34.70 -4.62 -6.74
C MET A 201 -34.63 -4.32 -5.24
N PRO A 202 -35.31 -5.09 -4.37
CA PRO A 202 -35.18 -4.92 -2.94
C PRO A 202 -33.74 -5.28 -2.58
N THR A 203 -33.00 -4.25 -2.16
CA THR A 203 -31.66 -4.36 -1.62
C THR A 203 -31.68 -5.38 -0.49
N LYS A 204 -31.07 -6.56 -0.72
CA LYS A 204 -30.41 -7.23 0.40
C LYS A 204 -29.50 -6.17 1.02
N GLU A 205 -29.58 -5.97 2.33
CA GLU A 205 -28.66 -5.09 3.06
C GLU A 205 -27.24 -5.60 2.77
N CYS A 206 -26.62 -5.04 1.74
CA CYS A 206 -25.33 -5.48 1.25
C CYS A 206 -24.31 -4.81 2.15
N LEU A 207 -23.74 -5.60 3.04
CA LEU A 207 -22.75 -5.17 4.02
C LEU A 207 -21.38 -5.63 3.54
N LEU A 208 -20.47 -4.68 3.36
CA LEU A 208 -19.09 -4.95 2.96
C LEU A 208 -18.37 -5.59 4.14
N ASN A 209 -17.80 -6.77 3.89
CA ASN A 209 -16.89 -7.40 4.85
C ASN A 209 -15.55 -6.66 4.87
N TYR A 210 -15.10 -6.27 6.06
CA TYR A 210 -13.77 -5.71 6.33
C TYR A 210 -13.41 -5.90 7.82
N ASP A 211 -12.11 -5.98 8.10
CA ASP A 211 -11.54 -5.95 9.45
C ASP A 211 -11.31 -4.51 9.95
N SER A 212 -11.37 -4.33 11.27
CA SER A 212 -11.20 -3.01 11.92
C SER A 212 -9.87 -2.32 11.63
N SER A 213 -8.87 -3.05 11.12
CA SER A 213 -7.54 -2.56 10.79
C SER A 213 -7.27 -2.39 9.28
N GLU A 214 -8.25 -2.69 8.41
CA GLU A 214 -8.13 -2.49 6.95
C GLU A 214 -8.22 -1.00 6.59
N THR A 215 -7.63 -0.64 5.46
CA THR A 215 -7.86 0.67 4.83
C THR A 215 -9.02 0.58 3.85
N LEU A 216 -9.67 1.72 3.59
CA LEU A 216 -10.70 1.83 2.55
C LEU A 216 -10.23 1.30 1.20
N TRP A 217 -8.96 1.54 0.85
CA TRP A 217 -8.39 1.06 -0.41
C TRP A 217 -8.41 -0.45 -0.48
N ARG A 218 -8.07 -1.16 0.61
CA ARG A 218 -8.09 -2.62 0.61
C ARG A 218 -9.50 -3.17 0.42
N VAL A 219 -10.48 -2.57 1.08
CA VAL A 219 -11.90 -2.89 0.88
C VAL A 219 -12.29 -2.64 -0.58
N ALA A 220 -11.98 -1.46 -1.11
CA ALA A 220 -12.30 -1.09 -2.49
C ALA A 220 -11.61 -2.00 -3.53
N ASN A 221 -10.34 -2.34 -3.33
CA ASN A 221 -9.57 -3.21 -4.23
C ASN A 221 -10.18 -4.61 -4.32
N ARG A 222 -10.77 -5.11 -3.22
CA ARG A 222 -11.48 -6.39 -3.18
C ARG A 222 -12.72 -6.38 -4.08
N TYR A 223 -13.54 -5.33 -4.00
CA TYR A 223 -14.82 -5.26 -4.70
C TYR A 223 -14.75 -4.57 -6.08
N ALA A 224 -13.67 -3.86 -6.39
CA ALA A 224 -13.52 -3.11 -7.64
C ALA A 224 -13.70 -4.00 -8.88
N ASN A 225 -13.15 -5.22 -8.86
CA ASN A 225 -13.29 -6.18 -9.96
C ASN A 225 -14.73 -6.69 -10.09
N GLU A 226 -15.41 -6.95 -8.97
CA GLU A 226 -16.80 -7.41 -8.97
C GLU A 226 -17.77 -6.33 -9.49
N TRP A 227 -17.48 -5.06 -9.18
CA TRP A 227 -18.26 -3.92 -9.63
C TRP A 227 -17.83 -3.37 -11.00
N ASN A 228 -16.76 -3.92 -11.59
CA ASN A 228 -16.18 -3.48 -12.85
C ASN A 228 -15.89 -1.96 -12.88
N VAL A 229 -15.34 -1.44 -11.78
CA VAL A 229 -14.89 -0.05 -11.64
C VAL A 229 -13.43 0.01 -11.25
N SER A 230 -12.80 1.17 -11.41
CA SER A 230 -11.45 1.38 -10.89
C SER A 230 -11.42 1.31 -9.36
N VAL A 231 -10.28 0.95 -8.76
CA VAL A 231 -10.11 0.94 -7.30
C VAL A 231 -10.44 2.31 -6.69
N TYR A 232 -9.98 3.40 -7.33
CA TYR A 232 -10.31 4.76 -6.91
C TYR A 232 -11.81 5.05 -7.00
N GLY A 233 -12.48 4.60 -8.07
CA GLY A 233 -13.93 4.74 -8.21
C GLY A 233 -14.70 3.98 -7.12
N ALA A 234 -14.29 2.73 -6.83
CA ALA A 234 -14.84 1.96 -5.73
C ALA A 234 -14.62 2.64 -4.36
N MET A 235 -13.44 3.20 -4.11
CA MET A 235 -13.16 3.95 -2.88
C MET A 235 -14.11 5.15 -2.72
N LEU A 236 -14.27 5.94 -3.77
CA LEU A 236 -15.15 7.12 -3.75
C LEU A 236 -16.61 6.73 -3.57
N ALA A 237 -17.09 5.72 -4.30
CA ALA A 237 -18.45 5.22 -4.15
C ALA A 237 -18.72 4.67 -2.75
N ILE A 238 -17.80 3.88 -2.17
CA ILE A 238 -17.92 3.41 -0.79
C ILE A 238 -17.95 4.61 0.18
N TYR A 239 -17.09 5.60 -0.02
CA TYR A 239 -17.02 6.79 0.82
C TYR A 239 -18.34 7.57 0.83
N ASP A 240 -18.89 7.84 -0.35
CA ASP A 240 -20.11 8.63 -0.50
C ASP A 240 -21.37 7.87 -0.03
N ALA A 241 -21.40 6.55 -0.18
CA ALA A 241 -22.47 5.71 0.36
C ALA A 241 -22.46 5.63 1.89
N ASN A 242 -21.29 5.83 2.53
CA ASN A 242 -21.08 5.56 3.95
C ASN A 242 -20.46 6.74 4.72
N PRO A 243 -21.04 7.95 4.69
CA PRO A 243 -20.40 9.13 5.29
C PRO A 243 -20.16 8.98 6.81
N LYS A 244 -20.98 8.18 7.51
CA LYS A 244 -20.84 7.93 8.95
C LYS A 244 -19.70 6.98 9.31
N ALA A 245 -19.18 6.22 8.35
CA ALA A 245 -18.06 5.30 8.56
C ALA A 245 -16.69 6.00 8.59
N PHE A 246 -16.63 7.28 8.22
CA PHE A 246 -15.38 8.04 8.13
C PHE A 246 -15.29 9.13 9.19
N ALA A 247 -14.17 9.17 9.90
CA ALA A 247 -13.94 10.20 10.90
C ALA A 247 -13.60 11.55 10.24
N LYS A 248 -14.21 12.63 10.72
CA LYS A 248 -13.95 14.01 10.28
C LYS A 248 -14.13 14.24 8.77
N ASN A 249 -15.00 13.47 8.11
CA ASN A 249 -15.18 13.50 6.65
C ASN A 249 -13.86 13.35 5.87
N LYS A 250 -12.91 12.57 6.41
CA LYS A 250 -11.65 12.25 5.73
C LYS A 250 -11.75 10.88 5.11
N ILE A 251 -11.56 10.80 3.79
CA ILE A 251 -11.64 9.54 3.03
C ILE A 251 -10.60 8.49 3.48
N SER A 252 -9.48 8.93 4.05
CA SER A 252 -8.45 8.05 4.62
C SER A 252 -8.77 7.55 6.04
N ALA A 253 -9.79 8.11 6.71
CA ALA A 253 -10.09 7.85 8.11
C ALA A 253 -11.28 6.89 8.30
N LEU A 254 -11.21 5.70 7.68
CA LEU A 254 -12.19 4.64 7.89
C LEU A 254 -12.15 4.19 9.37
N ARG A 255 -13.32 4.16 10.01
CA ARG A 255 -13.47 3.64 11.36
C ARG A 255 -13.52 2.12 11.33
N GLY A 256 -12.86 1.47 12.30
CA GLY A 256 -12.87 0.01 12.39
C GLY A 256 -14.15 -0.59 13.00
N ASP A 257 -15.00 0.22 13.63
CA ASP A 257 -16.25 -0.19 14.28
C ASP A 257 -17.51 0.15 13.47
N ALA A 258 -17.35 0.70 12.26
CA ALA A 258 -18.48 1.12 11.43
C ALA A 258 -19.04 -0.05 10.60
N ALA A 259 -20.34 -0.04 10.33
CA ALA A 259 -20.90 -0.86 9.27
C ALA A 259 -20.66 -0.15 7.92
N LEU A 260 -20.09 -0.88 6.96
CA LEU A 260 -19.90 -0.40 5.59
C LEU A 260 -20.97 -1.04 4.69
N TYR A 261 -21.80 -0.22 4.07
CA TYR A 261 -22.82 -0.65 3.12
C TYR A 261 -22.31 -0.57 1.68
N CYS A 262 -22.82 -1.44 0.82
CA CYS A 262 -22.46 -1.42 -0.59
C CYS A 262 -23.01 -0.15 -1.27
N PRO A 263 -22.22 0.49 -2.14
CA PRO A 263 -22.71 1.59 -2.96
C PRO A 263 -23.77 1.10 -3.96
N SER A 264 -24.69 2.00 -4.34
CA SER A 264 -25.64 1.71 -5.41
C SER A 264 -24.94 1.71 -6.78
N THR A 265 -25.56 1.06 -7.76
CA THR A 265 -25.09 1.07 -9.16
C THR A 265 -24.97 2.49 -9.71
N ASP A 266 -25.90 3.37 -9.33
CA ASP A 266 -25.91 4.77 -9.77
C ASP A 266 -24.72 5.55 -9.20
N LEU A 267 -24.28 5.22 -7.98
CA LEU A 267 -23.12 5.84 -7.35
C LEU A 267 -21.81 5.34 -7.96
N LEU A 268 -21.73 4.04 -8.27
CA LEU A 268 -20.59 3.46 -8.99
C LEU A 268 -20.43 4.07 -10.40
N ALA A 269 -21.56 4.34 -11.08
CA ALA A 269 -21.57 4.96 -12.39
C ALA A 269 -21.09 6.43 -12.41
N GLN A 270 -20.98 7.09 -11.25
CA GLN A 270 -20.42 8.45 -11.15
C GLN A 270 -18.89 8.48 -11.33
N TYR A 271 -18.23 7.33 -11.20
CA TYR A 271 -16.77 7.23 -11.25
C TYR A 271 -16.27 6.26 -12.34
N PRO A 272 -16.64 6.46 -13.62
CA PRO A 272 -16.28 5.54 -14.69
C PRO A 272 -14.80 5.64 -15.08
N ASP A 273 -14.19 6.83 -14.98
CA ASP A 273 -12.81 7.07 -15.37
C ASP A 273 -11.85 6.96 -14.18
N ALA A 274 -10.82 6.11 -14.34
CA ALA A 274 -9.85 5.84 -13.29
C ALA A 274 -8.94 7.04 -12.97
N LYS A 275 -8.62 7.87 -13.98
CA LYS A 275 -7.71 9.00 -13.82
C LYS A 275 -8.41 10.16 -13.12
N GLU A 276 -9.66 10.42 -13.48
CA GLU A 276 -10.52 11.40 -12.81
C GLU A 276 -10.85 10.97 -11.38
N ALA A 277 -11.25 9.71 -11.18
CA ALA A 277 -11.49 9.17 -9.83
C ALA A 277 -10.24 9.32 -8.93
N LYS A 278 -9.05 9.04 -9.47
CA LYS A 278 -7.80 9.28 -8.75
C LYS A 278 -7.62 10.76 -8.37
N ALA A 279 -7.86 11.68 -9.30
CA ALA A 279 -7.72 13.12 -9.03
C ALA A 279 -8.71 13.60 -7.95
N ILE A 280 -9.97 13.13 -8.00
CA ILE A 280 -10.99 13.44 -6.99
C ILE A 280 -10.57 12.87 -5.62
N PHE A 281 -10.08 11.64 -5.59
CA PHE A 281 -9.58 11.01 -4.37
C PHE A 281 -8.41 11.80 -3.75
N GLU A 282 -7.43 12.19 -4.56
CA GLU A 282 -6.29 12.99 -4.12
C GLU A 282 -6.72 14.37 -3.60
N ALA A 283 -7.74 15.00 -4.22
CA ALA A 283 -8.32 16.24 -3.72
C ALA A 283 -9.00 16.07 -2.35
N LYS A 284 -9.79 15.00 -2.17
CA LYS A 284 -10.44 14.68 -0.88
C LYS A 284 -9.42 14.34 0.22
N GLN A 285 -8.30 13.69 -0.13
CA GLN A 285 -7.19 13.45 0.80
C GLN A 285 -6.55 14.76 1.28
N ALA A 286 -6.40 15.74 0.39
CA ALA A 286 -5.84 17.05 0.71
C ALA A 286 -6.78 17.94 1.55
N GLY A 287 -8.02 17.49 1.83
CA GLY A 287 -9.02 18.26 2.59
C GLY A 287 -9.55 19.49 1.85
N LYS A 288 -9.54 19.45 0.52
CA LYS A 288 -10.12 20.48 -0.35
C LYS A 288 -11.56 20.16 -0.73
#